data_AF-A0A392URC4-F1
#
_entry.id   AF-A0A392URC4-F1
#
_cell.length_a   1.000
_cell.length_b   1.000
_cell.length_c   1.000
_cell.angle_alpha   90.00
_cell.angle_beta   90.00
_cell.angle_gamma   90.00
#
_symmetry.space_group_name_H-M   'P 1'
#
loop_
_entity.id
_entity.type
_entity.pdbx_description
1 polymer ?
#
loop_
_entity_poly.entity_id
_entity_poly.type
_entity_poly.pdbx_seq_one_letter_code
_entity_poly.pdbx_strand_id
1 'polypeptide(L)' 'FIEDNGLVDLPLSGRSFTWFNGDGLSMSRLDQFLLSEYWCLTWPNSMQMAQLRGLSDHCPILLSVDEEN' A
#
# COMPACT_ATOMS: atom_id res chain seq x y z
N PHE A 1 -2.95 -12.70 -11.87
CA PHE A 1 -1.64 -12.07 -12.12
C PHE A 1 -0.83 -11.97 -10.84
N ILE A 2 -1.25 -11.21 -9.82
CA ILE A 2 -0.47 -11.01 -8.58
C ILE A 2 -0.26 -12.35 -7.84
N GLU A 3 -1.35 -13.04 -7.50
CA GLU A 3 -1.31 -14.35 -6.83
C GLU A 3 -0.58 -15.42 -7.68
N ASP A 4 -0.80 -15.42 -9.00
CA ASP A 4 -0.14 -16.35 -9.92
C ASP A 4 1.40 -16.21 -9.93
N ASN A 5 1.93 -15.07 -9.51
CA ASN A 5 3.37 -14.83 -9.38
C ASN A 5 3.88 -15.03 -7.94
N GLY A 6 3.05 -15.57 -7.03
CA GLY A 6 3.41 -15.77 -5.62
C GLY A 6 3.60 -14.45 -4.85
N LEU A 7 2.94 -13.38 -5.29
CA LEU A 7 2.97 -12.08 -4.65
C LEU A 7 1.66 -11.83 -3.89
N VAL A 8 1.78 -11.08 -2.81
CA VAL A 8 0.70 -10.72 -1.90
C VAL A 8 0.53 -9.20 -1.92
N ASP A 9 -0.68 -8.74 -2.19
CA ASP A 9 -1.06 -7.34 -2.04
C ASP A 9 -1.72 -7.13 -0.67
N LEU A 10 -1.05 -6.41 0.23
CA LEU A 10 -1.61 -6.13 1.55
C LEU A 10 -2.76 -5.10 1.46
N PRO A 11 -3.74 -5.16 2.39
CA PRO A 11 -4.73 -4.12 2.53
C PRO A 11 -4.07 -2.75 2.77
N LEU A 12 -4.59 -1.72 2.11
CA LEU A 12 -4.14 -0.35 2.33
C LEU A 12 -4.82 0.25 3.57
N SER A 13 -4.02 0.61 4.57
CA SER A 13 -4.46 1.27 5.79
C SER A 13 -4.43 2.80 5.68
N GLY A 14 -5.20 3.48 6.54
CA GLY A 14 -5.25 4.94 6.66
C GLY A 14 -6.13 5.64 5.63
N ARG A 15 -5.95 5.36 4.34
CA ARG A 15 -6.78 5.90 3.24
C ARG A 15 -7.03 4.84 2.17
N SER A 16 -8.13 4.97 1.43
CA SER A 16 -8.50 3.97 0.41
C SER A 16 -7.86 4.19 -0.96
N PHE A 17 -7.30 5.38 -1.23
CA PHE A 17 -6.78 5.77 -2.55
C PHE A 17 -5.37 6.34 -2.45
N THR A 18 -4.56 6.05 -3.46
CA THR A 18 -3.17 6.53 -3.57
C THR A 18 -2.98 7.54 -4.69
N TRP A 19 -3.96 7.68 -5.58
CA TRP A 19 -3.97 8.68 -6.64
C TRP A 19 -5.32 9.38 -6.75
N PHE A 20 -5.28 10.66 -7.09
CA PHE A 20 -6.45 11.52 -7.26
C PHE A 20 -6.30 12.30 -8.56
N ASN A 21 -7.33 12.28 -9.40
CA ASN A 21 -7.36 13.14 -10.56
C ASN A 21 -7.43 14.62 -10.12
N GLY A 22 -6.97 15.53 -10.98
CA GLY A 22 -6.97 16.98 -10.70
C GLY A 22 -8.37 17.57 -10.47
N ASP A 23 -9.43 16.89 -10.89
CA ASP A 23 -10.82 17.24 -10.60
C ASP A 23 -11.28 16.87 -9.18
N GLY A 24 -10.51 16.02 -8.47
CA GLY A 24 -10.85 15.49 -7.14
C GLY A 24 -12.05 14.54 -7.10
N LEU A 25 -12.65 14.21 -8.24
CA LEU A 25 -13.82 13.35 -8.36
C LEU A 25 -13.43 11.91 -8.67
N SER A 26 -12.35 11.73 -9.43
CA SER A 26 -11.82 10.41 -9.77
C SER A 26 -10.65 10.07 -8.88
N MET A 27 -10.68 8.88 -8.27
CA MET A 27 -9.65 8.40 -7.36
C MET A 27 -9.38 6.92 -7.62
N SER A 28 -8.13 6.50 -7.46
CA SER A 28 -7.75 5.09 -7.62
C SER A 28 -6.63 4.71 -6.66
N ARG A 29 -6.49 3.41 -6.41
CA ARG A 29 -5.30 2.83 -5.78
C ARG A 29 -4.38 2.36 -6.90
N LEU A 30 -3.38 3.17 -7.22
CA LEU A 30 -2.38 2.86 -8.25
C LEU A 30 -1.07 2.38 -7.64
N ASP A 31 -0.67 2.99 -6.52
CA ASP A 31 0.54 2.65 -5.80
C ASP A 31 0.27 1.54 -4.76
N GLN A 32 1.06 0.47 -4.81
CA GLN A 32 1.03 -0.63 -3.83
C GLN A 32 2.37 -1.36 -3.73
N PHE A 33 2.66 -1.92 -2.56
CA PHE A 33 3.76 -2.86 -2.38
C PHE A 33 3.23 -4.28 -2.61
N LEU A 34 3.95 -5.04 -3.45
CA LEU A 34 3.69 -6.46 -3.66
C LEU A 34 4.77 -7.25 -2.93
N LEU A 35 4.36 -8.08 -1.98
CA LEU A 35 5.26 -8.77 -1.07
C LEU A 35 5.33 -10.25 -1.45
N SER A 36 6.48 -10.89 -1.24
CA SER A 36 6.55 -12.35 -1.35
C SER A 36 5.93 -13.01 -0.12
N GLU A 37 5.49 -14.26 -0.25
CA GLU A 37 5.07 -15.05 0.92
C GLU A 37 6.16 -15.11 2.00
N TYR A 38 7.43 -15.23 1.61
CA TYR A 38 8.56 -15.24 2.55
C TYR A 38 8.63 -13.95 3.38
N TRP A 39 8.39 -12.79 2.76
CA TRP A 39 8.32 -11.52 3.49
C TRP A 39 7.17 -11.54 4.51
N CYS A 40 5.98 -11.96 4.10
CA CYS A 40 4.81 -12.02 4.99
C CYS A 40 5.01 -12.99 6.16
N LEU A 41 5.77 -14.08 5.97
CA LEU A 41 6.14 -15.00 7.05
C LEU A 41 7.20 -14.42 7.99
N THR A 42 8.13 -13.63 7.45
CA THR A 42 9.22 -13.01 8.23
C THR A 42 8.71 -11.81 9.03
N TRP A 43 7.78 -11.03 8.46
CA TRP A 43 7.16 -9.86 9.09
C TRP A 43 5.63 -9.98 9.01
N PRO A 44 5.01 -10.81 9.86
CA PRO A 44 3.56 -11.06 9.84
C PRO A 44 2.74 -9.82 10.19
N ASN A 45 3.33 -8.89 10.95
CA ASN A 45 2.73 -7.60 11.31
C ASN A 45 3.07 -6.49 10.31
N SER A 46 3.56 -6.83 9.11
CA SER A 46 3.79 -5.83 8.07
C SER A 46 2.47 -5.20 7.62
N MET A 47 2.50 -3.89 7.41
CA MET A 47 1.33 -3.11 7.00
C MET A 47 1.71 -2.07 5.97
N GLN A 48 0.82 -1.87 5.01
CA GLN A 48 0.92 -0.79 4.03
C GLN A 48 -0.04 0.33 4.40
N MET A 49 0.48 1.56 4.51
CA MET A 49 -0.30 2.73 4.92
C MET A 49 -0.17 3.86 3.89
N ALA A 50 -1.31 4.43 3.48
CA ALA A 50 -1.32 5.68 2.71
C ALA A 50 -1.17 6.88 3.65
N GLN A 51 -0.21 7.74 3.33
CA GLN A 51 0.08 8.97 4.06
C GLN A 51 -0.78 10.14 3.56
N LEU A 52 -0.70 11.27 4.27
CA LEU A 52 -1.35 12.50 3.86
C LEU A 52 -0.85 12.95 2.48
N ARG A 53 -1.80 13.29 1.59
CA ARG A 53 -1.48 13.86 0.29
C ARG A 53 -0.85 15.24 0.45
N GLY A 54 0.29 15.44 -0.19
CA GLY A 54 0.95 16.74 -0.29
C GLY A 54 0.44 17.53 -1.51
N LEU A 55 1.39 18.15 -2.22
CA LEU A 55 1.13 18.89 -3.46
C LEU A 55 1.01 17.99 -4.71
N SER A 56 1.41 16.72 -4.59
CA SER A 56 1.28 15.72 -5.65
C SER A 56 -0.17 15.23 -5.77
N ASP A 57 -0.55 14.79 -6.97
CA ASP A 57 -1.76 14.01 -7.22
C ASP A 57 -1.68 12.59 -6.63
N HIS A 58 -0.48 12.15 -6.26
CA HIS A 58 -0.23 10.92 -5.51
C HIS A 58 -0.11 11.13 -3.99
N CYS A 59 -0.64 10.17 -3.22
CA CYS A 59 -0.36 9.97 -1.81
C CYS A 59 0.87 9.07 -1.66
N PRO A 60 1.87 9.46 -0.85
CA PRO A 60 2.94 8.55 -0.47
C PRO A 60 2.38 7.31 0.25
N ILE A 61 2.97 6.14 -0.01
CA ILE A 61 2.67 4.91 0.73
C ILE A 61 3.89 4.48 1.53
N LEU A 62 3.64 4.01 2.76
CA LEU A 62 4.65 3.50 3.67
C LEU A 62 4.40 2.00 3.89
N LEU A 63 5.43 1.19 3.74
CA LEU A 63 5.46 -0.17 4.28
C LEU A 63 6.16 -0.10 5.63
N SER A 64 5.45 -0.44 6.71
CA SER A 64 6.02 -0.57 8.04
C SER A 64 5.95 -2.01 8.51
N VAL A 65 6.95 -2.40 9.29
CA VAL A 65 6.99 -3.67 10.02
C VAL A 65 7.04 -3.31 11.49
N ASP A 66 6.17 -3.90 12.29
CA ASP A 66 6.26 -3.77 13.74
C ASP A 66 7.23 -4.85 14.24
N GLU A 67 8.33 -4.43 14.87
CA GLU A 67 9.34 -5.34 15.42
C GLU A 67 9.01 -5.80 16.86
N GLU A 68 7.99 -5.21 17.51
CA GLU A 68 7.60 -5.56 18.87
C GLU A 68 6.40 -6.52 18.90
N ASN A 69 6.66 -7.76 19.34
CA ASN A 69 5.70 -8.60 20.07
C ASN A 69 6.15 -8.69 21.52
#